data_AF-A0A558QYH1-F1
#
_entry.id   AF-A0A558QYH1-F1
#
_cell.length_a   1.000
_cell.length_b   1.000
_cell.length_c   1.000
_cell.angle_alpha   90.00
_cell.angle_beta   90.00
_cell.angle_gamma   90.00
#
_symmetry.space_group_name_H-M   'P 1'
#
loop_
_entity.id
_entity.type
_entity.pdbx_description
1 polymer ?
#
loop_
_entity_poly.entity_id
_entity_poly.type
_entity_poly.pdbx_seq_one_letter_code
_entity_poly.pdbx_strand_id
1 'polypeptide(L)'
;MASRAADHDEDVAERLMALVQSDSSAGRAALTARPYYPGNETARNFADAANYLCLIHGRTPGVVDLAAAQYVPPAARDWLERSVSGFARERGYITRLAVTAGPQPSTPGHAASETTVLGQRHAAEVLAKSERNGCALGAAMALVLDWRALREVLDIAAIRFGIEPPPLTLPTVSETRAVAVAFAVTPATERAMLFGAEQIMIQHRALWDLLDARRQARQAH
;
A
#
# COMPACT_ATOMS: atom_id res chain seq x y z
N MET A 1 10.80 33.17 14.90
CA MET A 1 9.85 32.08 15.21
C MET A 1 9.22 31.47 13.97
N ALA A 2 8.78 32.26 12.97
CA ALA A 2 8.19 31.74 11.73
C ALA A 2 9.10 30.79 10.92
N SER A 3 10.39 31.11 10.76
CA SER A 3 11.33 30.24 10.02
C SER A 3 11.53 28.86 10.68
N ARG A 4 11.57 28.79 12.02
CA ARG A 4 11.77 27.53 12.75
C ARG A 4 10.53 26.61 12.75
N ALA A 5 9.34 27.18 12.57
CA ALA A 5 8.10 26.41 12.40
C ALA A 5 7.99 25.87 10.97
N ALA A 6 8.31 26.71 9.96
CA ALA A 6 8.38 26.27 8.56
C ALA A 6 9.42 25.16 8.34
N ASP A 7 10.60 25.25 8.99
CA ASP A 7 11.64 24.21 8.91
C ASP A 7 11.17 22.87 9.53
N HIS A 8 10.38 22.91 10.60
CA HIS A 8 9.84 21.70 11.24
C HIS A 8 8.72 21.05 10.41
N ASP A 9 7.87 21.87 9.82
CA ASP A 9 6.79 21.47 8.92
C ASP A 9 7.35 20.77 7.67
N GLU A 10 8.41 21.35 7.07
CA GLU A 10 9.13 20.76 5.94
C GLU A 10 9.76 19.40 6.33
N ASP A 11 10.40 19.32 7.50
CA ASP A 11 11.08 18.13 8.04
C ASP A 11 10.12 16.94 8.25
N VAL A 12 8.94 17.14 8.84
CA VAL A 12 8.02 16.01 9.08
C VAL A 12 7.55 15.37 7.77
N ALA A 13 7.22 16.20 6.78
CA ALA A 13 6.72 15.71 5.52
C ALA A 13 7.83 15.03 4.71
N GLU A 14 9.05 15.56 4.76
CA GLU A 14 10.24 14.92 4.21
C GLU A 14 10.51 13.55 4.86
N ARG A 15 10.39 13.44 6.19
CA ARG A 15 10.55 12.16 6.91
C ARG A 15 9.51 11.12 6.50
N LEU A 16 8.26 11.53 6.30
CA LEU A 16 7.23 10.64 5.77
C LEU A 16 7.59 10.18 4.33
N MET A 17 8.01 11.10 3.47
CA MET A 17 8.41 10.75 2.09
C MET A 17 9.62 9.81 2.08
N ALA A 18 10.64 10.10 2.89
CA ALA A 18 11.85 9.29 3.00
C ALA A 18 11.53 7.88 3.50
N LEU A 19 10.65 7.75 4.50
CA LEU A 19 10.18 6.46 5.02
C LEU A 19 9.48 5.62 3.93
N VAL A 20 8.58 6.24 3.16
CA VAL A 20 7.90 5.52 2.07
C VAL A 20 8.87 5.17 0.95
N GLN A 21 9.81 6.05 0.61
CA GLN A 21 10.82 5.80 -0.41
C GLN A 21 11.76 4.65 -0.03
N SER A 22 12.20 4.57 1.24
CA SER A 22 13.14 3.53 1.68
C SER A 22 12.56 2.13 1.62
N ASP A 23 11.24 2.00 1.85
CA ASP A 23 10.53 0.72 1.86
C ASP A 23 9.57 0.58 0.69
N SER A 24 9.73 1.41 -0.35
CA SER A 24 8.77 1.46 -1.46
C SER A 24 8.65 0.13 -2.18
N SER A 25 7.41 -0.20 -2.51
CA SER A 25 7.06 -1.30 -3.38
C SER A 25 7.78 -1.25 -4.73
N ALA A 26 8.16 -0.08 -5.27
CA ALA A 26 8.77 0.04 -6.60
C ALA A 26 10.12 -0.69 -6.71
N GLY A 27 10.99 -0.52 -5.71
CA GLY A 27 12.31 -1.15 -5.70
C GLY A 27 12.25 -2.67 -5.56
N ARG A 28 11.25 -3.17 -4.82
CA ARG A 28 11.08 -4.61 -4.55
C ARG A 28 10.22 -5.31 -5.59
N ALA A 29 9.27 -4.61 -6.16
CA ALA A 29 8.50 -5.04 -7.32
C ALA A 29 9.40 -5.35 -8.51
N ALA A 30 10.48 -4.59 -8.72
CA ALA A 30 11.44 -4.87 -9.79
C ALA A 30 12.02 -6.31 -9.70
N LEU A 31 12.07 -6.92 -8.51
CA LEU A 31 12.55 -8.30 -8.31
C LEU A 31 11.53 -9.35 -8.77
N THR A 32 10.23 -9.09 -8.58
CA THR A 32 9.13 -9.99 -8.94
C THR A 32 8.58 -9.74 -10.34
N ALA A 33 8.69 -8.49 -10.81
CA ALA A 33 8.06 -7.97 -12.01
C ALA A 33 9.02 -7.81 -13.18
N ARG A 34 10.30 -8.28 -13.14
CA ARG A 34 11.27 -8.20 -14.25
C ARG A 34 10.55 -8.42 -15.59
N PRO A 35 10.16 -7.34 -16.31
CA PRO A 35 9.09 -7.44 -17.32
C PRO A 35 9.52 -8.16 -18.60
N TYR A 36 10.79 -8.53 -18.66
CA TYR A 36 11.49 -8.97 -19.86
C TYR A 36 11.79 -10.47 -19.85
N TYR A 37 11.32 -11.24 -18.87
CA TYR A 37 11.37 -12.70 -18.97
C TYR A 37 10.15 -13.21 -19.76
N PRO A 38 10.33 -13.67 -21.01
CA PRO A 38 9.27 -14.38 -21.71
C PRO A 38 8.93 -15.68 -20.96
N GLY A 39 7.64 -15.98 -20.83
CA GLY A 39 7.18 -17.29 -20.33
C GLY A 39 6.10 -17.25 -19.26
N ASN A 40 5.71 -18.44 -18.80
CA ASN A 40 4.62 -18.67 -17.84
C ASN A 40 4.98 -18.21 -16.42
N GLU A 41 6.27 -18.16 -16.07
CA GLU A 41 6.74 -17.78 -14.73
C GLU A 41 6.40 -16.32 -14.39
N THR A 42 6.57 -15.41 -15.35
CA THR A 42 6.21 -13.99 -15.19
C THR A 42 4.70 -13.83 -14.96
N ALA A 43 3.86 -14.60 -15.67
CA ALA A 43 2.42 -14.60 -15.47
C ALA A 43 2.03 -15.15 -14.09
N ARG A 44 2.71 -16.20 -13.60
CA ARG A 44 2.51 -16.74 -12.24
C ARG A 44 2.89 -15.73 -11.16
N ASN A 45 3.98 -14.99 -11.32
CA ASN A 45 4.36 -13.94 -10.36
C ASN A 45 3.32 -12.82 -10.29
N PHE A 46 2.79 -12.39 -11.44
CA PHE A 46 1.70 -11.41 -11.47
C PHE A 46 0.41 -11.95 -10.89
N ALA A 47 0.10 -13.24 -11.11
CA ALA A 47 -1.06 -13.87 -10.48
C ALA A 47 -0.92 -13.94 -8.95
N ASP A 48 0.26 -14.26 -8.43
CA ASP A 48 0.54 -14.19 -6.98
C ASP A 48 0.34 -12.77 -6.43
N ALA A 49 0.93 -11.76 -7.09
CA ALA A 49 0.82 -10.37 -6.66
C ALA A 49 -0.63 -9.88 -6.67
N ALA A 50 -1.37 -10.13 -7.75
CA ALA A 50 -2.78 -9.74 -7.87
C ALA A 50 -3.64 -10.42 -6.79
N ASN A 51 -3.48 -11.73 -6.57
CA ASN A 51 -4.25 -12.47 -5.58
C ASN A 51 -3.96 -12.01 -4.14
N TYR A 52 -2.69 -11.89 -3.75
CA TYR A 52 -2.36 -11.50 -2.37
C TYR A 52 -2.63 -10.02 -2.07
N LEU A 53 -2.38 -9.12 -3.02
CA LEU A 53 -2.80 -7.74 -2.84
C LEU A 53 -4.33 -7.62 -2.79
N CYS A 54 -5.08 -8.41 -3.56
CA CYS A 54 -6.53 -8.48 -3.44
C CYS A 54 -6.97 -9.06 -2.09
N LEU A 55 -6.24 -10.03 -1.53
CA LEU A 55 -6.54 -10.62 -0.22
C LEU A 55 -6.39 -9.59 0.91
N ILE A 56 -5.37 -8.74 0.85
CA ILE A 56 -5.11 -7.68 1.84
C ILE A 56 -6.06 -6.49 1.62
N HIS A 57 -6.11 -5.96 0.39
CA HIS A 57 -6.68 -4.65 0.10
C HIS A 57 -8.02 -4.69 -0.63
N GLY A 58 -8.47 -5.84 -1.14
CA GLY A 58 -9.68 -5.97 -1.94
C GLY A 58 -10.99 -5.94 -1.14
N ARG A 59 -10.94 -6.04 0.19
CA ARG A 59 -12.13 -6.02 1.06
C ARG A 59 -12.48 -4.61 1.50
N THR A 60 -13.77 -4.40 1.80
CA THR A 60 -14.28 -3.19 2.43
C THR A 60 -14.90 -3.55 3.80
N PRO A 61 -14.69 -2.74 4.86
CA PRO A 61 -13.81 -1.57 4.90
C PRO A 61 -12.32 -1.96 4.86
N GLY A 62 -11.52 -1.21 4.09
CA GLY A 62 -10.05 -1.30 4.07
C GLY A 62 -9.40 -0.26 4.97
N VAL A 63 -8.07 -0.16 4.95
CA VAL A 63 -7.29 0.75 5.82
C VAL A 63 -7.79 2.20 5.75
N VAL A 64 -8.02 2.72 4.55
CA VAL A 64 -8.46 4.11 4.37
C VAL A 64 -9.92 4.31 4.81
N ASP A 65 -10.81 3.34 4.55
CA ASP A 65 -12.20 3.42 5.03
C ASP A 65 -12.24 3.39 6.57
N LEU A 66 -11.42 2.53 7.19
CA LEU A 66 -11.29 2.43 8.65
C LEU A 66 -10.70 3.70 9.27
N ALA A 67 -9.68 4.29 8.65
CA ALA A 67 -9.08 5.54 9.11
C ALA A 67 -10.06 6.72 8.98
N ALA A 68 -10.85 6.77 7.91
CA ALA A 68 -11.88 7.79 7.72
C ALA A 68 -13.06 7.65 8.70
N ALA A 69 -13.27 6.46 9.27
CA ALA A 69 -14.26 6.23 10.32
C ALA A 69 -13.78 6.64 11.72
N GLN A 70 -12.49 6.96 11.90
CA GLN A 70 -11.96 7.51 13.15
C GLN A 70 -12.24 9.02 13.26
N TYR A 71 -11.75 9.65 14.32
CA TYR A 71 -11.70 11.12 14.37
C TYR A 71 -10.87 11.66 13.21
N VAL A 72 -11.51 12.40 12.31
CA VAL A 72 -10.88 13.04 11.15
C VAL A 72 -10.62 14.51 11.43
N PRO A 73 -9.35 14.94 11.52
CA PRO A 73 -8.98 16.34 11.61
C PRO A 73 -9.53 17.13 10.41
N PRO A 74 -9.99 18.38 10.60
CA PRO A 74 -10.48 19.20 9.48
C PRO A 74 -9.49 19.29 8.32
N ALA A 75 -8.19 19.40 8.62
CA ALA A 75 -7.12 19.45 7.62
C ALA A 75 -6.99 18.19 6.74
N ALA A 76 -7.50 17.05 7.19
CA ALA A 76 -7.39 15.76 6.49
C ALA A 76 -8.70 15.30 5.84
N ARG A 77 -9.82 16.01 6.05
CA ARG A 77 -11.16 15.56 5.65
C ARG A 77 -11.29 15.34 4.15
N ASP A 78 -11.07 16.39 3.36
CA ASP A 78 -11.18 16.32 1.89
C ASP A 78 -10.20 15.31 1.28
N TRP A 79 -9.02 15.17 1.88
CA TRP A 79 -8.03 14.18 1.44
C TRP A 79 -8.48 12.75 1.75
N LEU A 80 -9.04 12.49 2.93
CA LEU A 80 -9.56 11.18 3.30
C LEU A 80 -10.79 10.80 2.45
N GLU A 81 -11.72 11.74 2.22
CA GLU A 81 -12.90 11.49 1.37
C GLU A 81 -12.49 11.10 -0.06
N ARG A 82 -11.54 11.82 -0.66
CA ARG A 82 -10.98 11.46 -1.96
C ARG A 82 -10.21 10.15 -1.93
N SER A 83 -9.49 9.87 -0.85
CA SER A 83 -8.77 8.60 -0.67
C SER A 83 -9.73 7.42 -0.57
N VAL A 84 -10.84 7.54 0.17
CA VAL A 84 -11.90 6.51 0.26
C VAL A 84 -12.51 6.24 -1.12
N SER A 85 -12.89 7.29 -1.83
CA SER A 85 -13.45 7.18 -3.19
C SER A 85 -12.46 6.55 -4.17
N GLY A 86 -11.20 6.98 -4.13
CA GLY A 86 -10.12 6.41 -4.93
C GLY A 86 -9.91 4.92 -4.61
N PHE A 87 -9.76 4.54 -3.34
CA PHE A 87 -9.56 3.14 -2.97
C PHE A 87 -10.75 2.24 -3.28
N ALA A 88 -11.98 2.76 -3.32
CA ALA A 88 -13.12 1.99 -3.82
C ALA A 88 -12.93 1.57 -5.29
N ARG A 89 -12.35 2.44 -6.13
CA ARG A 89 -12.01 2.13 -7.52
C ARG A 89 -10.83 1.16 -7.61
N GLU A 90 -9.81 1.36 -6.78
CA GLU A 90 -8.64 0.48 -6.72
C GLU A 90 -9.01 -0.95 -6.27
N ARG A 91 -9.94 -1.08 -5.32
CA ARG A 91 -10.51 -2.39 -4.93
C ARG A 91 -11.18 -3.08 -6.10
N GLY A 92 -12.06 -2.38 -6.82
CA GLY A 92 -12.70 -2.94 -8.01
C GLY A 92 -11.68 -3.35 -9.08
N TYR A 93 -10.63 -2.57 -9.25
CA TYR A 93 -9.54 -2.88 -10.18
C TYR A 93 -8.78 -4.14 -9.76
N ILE A 94 -8.32 -4.23 -8.51
CA ILE A 94 -7.50 -5.36 -8.05
C ILE A 94 -8.30 -6.66 -7.96
N THR A 95 -9.58 -6.59 -7.59
CA THR A 95 -10.48 -7.74 -7.63
C THR A 95 -10.65 -8.27 -9.05
N ARG A 96 -10.90 -7.39 -10.03
CA ARG A 96 -10.97 -7.79 -11.44
C ARG A 96 -9.66 -8.40 -11.91
N LEU A 97 -8.53 -7.80 -11.54
CA LEU A 97 -7.21 -8.32 -11.90
C LEU A 97 -6.96 -9.72 -11.33
N ALA A 98 -7.27 -9.95 -10.05
CA ALA A 98 -7.13 -11.27 -9.41
C ALA A 98 -8.03 -12.33 -10.07
N VAL A 99 -9.28 -11.98 -10.38
CA VAL A 99 -10.21 -12.88 -11.10
C VAL A 99 -9.67 -13.24 -12.48
N THR A 100 -9.18 -12.27 -13.24
CA THR A 100 -8.64 -12.51 -14.59
C THR A 100 -7.31 -13.27 -14.56
N ALA A 101 -6.47 -13.05 -13.55
CA ALA A 101 -5.24 -13.82 -13.34
C ALA A 101 -5.53 -15.31 -13.06
N GLY A 102 -6.73 -15.62 -12.57
CA GLY A 102 -7.15 -16.98 -12.24
C GLY A 102 -6.61 -17.44 -10.87
N PRO A 103 -6.74 -18.74 -10.57
CA PRO A 103 -6.35 -19.28 -9.28
C PRO A 103 -4.86 -19.06 -9.02
N GLN A 104 -4.52 -18.86 -7.75
CA GLN A 104 -3.15 -18.65 -7.35
C GLN A 104 -2.26 -19.84 -7.77
N PRO A 105 -1.07 -19.58 -8.35
CA PRO A 105 -0.17 -20.65 -8.75
C PRO A 105 0.18 -21.61 -7.61
N SER A 106 0.13 -22.91 -7.92
CA SER A 106 0.61 -23.96 -7.02
C SER A 106 2.09 -23.72 -6.70
N THR A 107 2.42 -23.63 -5.41
CA THR A 107 3.78 -23.37 -4.93
C THR A 107 3.92 -24.00 -3.56
N PRO A 108 5.06 -24.65 -3.25
CA PRO A 108 5.32 -25.18 -1.92
C PRO A 108 5.11 -24.13 -0.83
N GLY A 109 4.56 -24.54 0.31
CA GLY A 109 4.27 -23.61 1.41
C GLY A 109 3.07 -22.68 1.16
N HIS A 110 2.17 -23.01 0.24
CA HIS A 110 0.97 -22.21 -0.06
C HIS A 110 0.14 -21.86 1.19
N ALA A 111 -0.20 -22.85 2.03
CA ALA A 111 -0.99 -22.62 3.25
C ALA A 111 -0.29 -21.69 4.26
N ALA A 112 1.04 -21.80 4.39
CA ALA A 112 1.82 -20.91 5.24
C ALA A 112 1.86 -19.48 4.66
N SER A 113 2.00 -19.36 3.34
CA SER A 113 1.96 -18.07 2.64
C SER A 113 0.61 -17.37 2.82
N GLU A 114 -0.50 -18.11 2.65
CA GLU A 114 -1.85 -17.60 2.87
C GLU A 114 -2.08 -17.16 4.32
N THR A 115 -1.64 -17.96 5.30
CA THR A 115 -1.71 -17.61 6.73
C THR A 115 -0.96 -16.31 7.02
N THR A 116 0.25 -16.15 6.48
CA THR A 116 1.04 -14.91 6.61
C THR A 116 0.29 -13.71 6.07
N VAL A 117 -0.30 -13.81 4.88
CA VAL A 117 -1.02 -12.69 4.24
C VAL A 117 -2.31 -12.34 4.98
N LEU A 118 -3.03 -13.34 5.51
CA LEU A 118 -4.18 -13.11 6.40
C LEU A 118 -3.76 -12.39 7.69
N GLY A 119 -2.60 -12.73 8.24
CA GLY A 119 -1.99 -12.02 9.37
C GLY A 119 -1.65 -10.56 9.04
N GLN A 120 -1.06 -10.29 7.87
CA GLN A 120 -0.78 -8.93 7.40
C GLN A 120 -2.05 -8.10 7.25
N ARG A 121 -3.11 -8.68 6.67
CA ARG A 121 -4.42 -8.01 6.58
C ARG A 121 -4.94 -7.64 7.96
N HIS A 122 -4.91 -8.58 8.90
CA HIS A 122 -5.35 -8.31 10.27
C HIS A 122 -4.52 -7.22 10.94
N ALA A 123 -3.19 -7.23 10.76
CA ALA A 123 -2.31 -6.18 11.29
C ALA A 123 -2.67 -4.80 10.71
N ALA A 124 -2.93 -4.71 9.41
CA ALA A 124 -3.37 -3.47 8.76
C ALA A 124 -4.73 -2.98 9.29
N GLU A 125 -5.69 -3.89 9.54
CA GLU A 125 -6.98 -3.57 10.15
C GLU A 125 -6.83 -3.04 11.59
N VAL A 126 -5.97 -3.67 12.41
CA VAL A 126 -5.69 -3.23 13.79
C VAL A 126 -5.07 -1.83 13.79
N LEU A 127 -4.12 -1.60 12.89
CA LEU A 127 -3.45 -0.31 12.76
C LEU A 127 -4.43 0.81 12.37
N ALA A 128 -5.32 0.56 11.41
CA ALA A 128 -6.31 1.52 10.94
C ALA A 128 -7.40 1.85 11.98
N LYS A 129 -7.53 1.03 13.05
CA LYS A 129 -8.44 1.23 14.18
C LYS A 129 -7.73 1.81 15.42
N SER A 130 -6.45 2.18 15.31
CA SER A 130 -5.69 2.69 16.44
C SER A 130 -6.25 4.02 16.97
N GLU A 131 -6.53 4.08 18.27
CA GLU A 131 -6.99 5.30 18.96
C GLU A 131 -5.87 6.34 19.16
N ARG A 132 -4.60 5.97 18.89
CA ARG A 132 -3.47 6.89 18.99
C ARG A 132 -3.59 7.94 17.89
N ASN A 133 -3.96 9.17 18.26
CA ASN A 133 -4.22 10.27 17.33
C ASN A 133 -3.07 10.46 16.32
N GLY A 134 -3.36 10.18 15.05
CA GLY A 134 -2.40 10.24 13.93
C GLY A 134 -1.97 8.89 13.37
N CYS A 135 -2.07 7.80 14.14
CA CYS A 135 -1.64 6.47 13.71
C CYS A 135 -2.41 5.97 12.48
N ALA A 136 -3.75 5.97 12.54
CA ALA A 136 -4.57 5.54 11.42
C ALA A 136 -4.40 6.44 10.18
N LEU A 137 -4.25 7.76 10.38
CA LEU A 137 -4.01 8.70 9.29
C LEU A 137 -2.64 8.47 8.62
N GLY A 138 -1.59 8.26 9.42
CA GLY A 138 -0.25 7.94 8.91
C GLY A 138 -0.21 6.64 8.11
N ALA A 139 -0.93 5.61 8.59
CA ALA A 139 -1.12 4.36 7.86
C ALA A 139 -1.81 4.59 6.50
N ALA A 140 -2.90 5.38 6.49
CA ALA A 140 -3.58 5.74 5.26
C ALA A 140 -2.69 6.55 4.29
N MET A 141 -1.91 7.50 4.80
CA MET A 141 -0.98 8.31 4.00
C MET A 141 0.10 7.45 3.35
N ALA A 142 0.77 6.58 4.13
CA ALA A 142 1.77 5.66 3.59
C ALA A 142 1.18 4.73 2.54
N LEU A 143 -0.02 4.21 2.78
CA LEU A 143 -0.73 3.39 1.81
C LEU A 143 -1.01 4.18 0.51
N VAL A 144 -1.54 5.40 0.57
CA VAL A 144 -1.78 6.25 -0.62
C VAL A 144 -0.49 6.55 -1.40
N LEU A 145 0.61 6.79 -0.69
CA LEU A 145 1.90 7.11 -1.30
C LEU A 145 2.50 5.88 -1.99
N ASP A 146 2.60 4.76 -1.27
CA ASP A 146 3.18 3.53 -1.81
C ASP A 146 2.29 2.86 -2.85
N TRP A 147 0.97 3.11 -2.82
CA TRP A 147 0.05 2.56 -3.81
C TRP A 147 0.43 2.93 -5.24
N ARG A 148 1.06 4.08 -5.47
CA ARG A 148 1.53 4.47 -6.81
C ARG A 148 2.57 3.51 -7.36
N ALA A 149 3.51 3.10 -6.52
CA ALA A 149 4.52 2.12 -6.87
C ALA A 149 3.92 0.72 -7.06
N LEU A 150 3.00 0.32 -6.17
CA LEU A 150 2.21 -0.91 -6.34
C LEU A 150 1.43 -0.89 -7.67
N ARG A 151 0.90 0.27 -8.03
CA ARG A 151 0.04 0.46 -9.20
C ARG A 151 0.79 0.19 -10.49
N GLU A 152 2.05 0.59 -10.60
CA GLU A 152 2.89 0.26 -11.77
C GLU A 152 2.95 -1.26 -12.01
N VAL A 153 3.06 -2.06 -10.95
CA VAL A 153 3.09 -3.53 -11.06
C VAL A 153 1.74 -4.08 -11.49
N LEU A 154 0.66 -3.58 -10.87
CA LEU A 154 -0.70 -4.00 -11.20
C LEU A 154 -1.04 -3.66 -12.65
N ASP A 155 -0.57 -2.52 -13.15
CA ASP A 155 -0.81 -2.06 -14.52
C ASP A 155 -0.02 -2.89 -15.54
N ILE A 156 1.23 -3.26 -15.24
CA ILE A 156 1.98 -4.22 -16.07
C ILE A 156 1.27 -5.58 -16.09
N ALA A 157 0.81 -6.07 -14.93
CA ALA A 157 0.05 -7.31 -14.83
C ALA A 157 -1.28 -7.23 -15.62
N ALA A 158 -2.00 -6.11 -15.53
CA ALA A 158 -3.25 -5.89 -16.23
C ALA A 158 -3.05 -5.94 -17.75
N ILE A 159 -2.07 -5.20 -18.27
CA ILE A 159 -1.73 -5.24 -19.70
C ILE A 159 -1.39 -6.68 -20.13
N ARG A 160 -0.62 -7.41 -19.32
CA ARG A 160 -0.26 -8.81 -19.60
C ARG A 160 -1.49 -9.73 -19.64
N PHE A 161 -2.49 -9.46 -18.81
CA PHE A 161 -3.76 -10.19 -18.74
C PHE A 161 -4.85 -9.63 -19.66
N GLY A 162 -4.54 -8.64 -20.50
CA GLY A 162 -5.49 -8.05 -21.45
C GLY A 162 -6.55 -7.14 -20.81
N ILE A 163 -6.25 -6.57 -19.64
CA ILE A 163 -7.08 -5.57 -18.96
C ILE A 163 -6.46 -4.20 -19.18
N GLU A 164 -7.26 -3.24 -19.64
CA GLU A 164 -6.86 -1.83 -19.66
C GLU A 164 -6.83 -1.26 -18.22
N PRO A 165 -5.70 -0.73 -17.74
CA PRO A 165 -5.63 -0.11 -16.43
C PRO A 165 -6.55 1.12 -16.32
N PRO A 166 -7.43 1.21 -15.31
CA PRO A 166 -8.24 2.41 -15.12
C PRO A 166 -7.38 3.60 -14.65
N PRO A 167 -7.81 4.85 -14.78
CA PRO A 167 -7.07 5.98 -14.23
C PRO A 167 -6.92 5.89 -12.70
N LEU A 168 -5.72 6.18 -12.19
CA LEU A 168 -5.45 6.31 -10.76
C LEU A 168 -5.98 7.67 -10.26
N THR A 169 -6.92 7.64 -9.31
CA THR A 169 -7.60 8.85 -8.80
C THR A 169 -7.30 9.12 -7.31
N LEU A 170 -6.21 8.56 -6.78
CA LEU A 170 -5.77 8.82 -5.41
C LEU A 170 -5.14 10.22 -5.28
N PRO A 171 -5.25 10.88 -4.11
CA PRO A 171 -4.59 12.16 -3.86
C PRO A 171 -3.09 12.13 -4.14
N THR A 172 -2.56 13.20 -4.72
CA THR A 172 -1.16 13.30 -5.15
C THR A 172 -0.17 13.27 -3.98
N VAL A 173 1.12 13.12 -4.31
CA VAL A 173 2.20 13.21 -3.33
C VAL A 173 2.20 14.60 -2.66
N SER A 174 2.03 15.68 -3.44
CA SER A 174 1.99 17.04 -2.89
C SER A 174 0.78 17.28 -2.01
N GLU A 175 -0.39 16.76 -2.36
CA GLU A 175 -1.59 16.84 -1.52
C GLU A 175 -1.40 16.07 -0.20
N THR A 176 -0.82 14.87 -0.27
CA THR A 176 -0.53 14.08 0.94
C THR A 176 0.51 14.75 1.82
N ARG A 177 1.53 15.39 1.21
CA ARG A 177 2.53 16.22 1.92
C ARG A 177 1.85 17.35 2.69
N ALA A 178 0.95 18.09 2.03
CA ALA A 178 0.26 19.23 2.64
C ALA A 178 -0.58 18.80 3.86
N VAL A 179 -1.26 17.65 3.80
CA VAL A 179 -2.04 17.13 4.94
C VAL A 179 -1.12 16.67 6.08
N ALA A 180 0.02 16.03 5.78
CA ALA A 180 0.98 15.62 6.79
C ALA A 180 1.50 16.83 7.58
N VAL A 181 1.87 17.91 6.89
CA VAL A 181 2.27 19.19 7.51
C VAL A 181 1.16 19.75 8.38
N ALA A 182 -0.04 19.89 7.83
CA ALA A 182 -1.16 20.52 8.52
C ALA A 182 -1.64 19.70 9.75
N PHE A 183 -1.40 18.39 9.77
CA PHE A 183 -1.80 17.52 10.87
C PHE A 183 -0.74 17.40 11.97
N ALA A 184 0.55 17.32 11.60
CA ALA A 184 1.64 16.99 12.52
C ALA A 184 2.13 18.20 13.35
N VAL A 185 1.20 19.00 13.87
CA VAL A 185 1.49 20.24 14.61
C VAL A 185 2.01 20.02 16.04
N THR A 186 2.05 18.77 16.51
CA THR A 186 2.63 18.41 17.82
C THR A 186 3.57 17.21 17.69
N PRO A 187 4.62 17.10 18.54
CA PRO A 187 5.49 15.94 18.53
C PRO A 187 4.75 14.61 18.79
N ALA A 188 3.61 14.64 19.50
CA ALA A 188 2.83 13.44 19.78
C ALA A 188 2.09 12.92 18.53
N THR A 189 1.42 13.82 17.79
CA THR A 189 0.72 13.48 16.54
C THR A 189 1.69 13.13 15.42
N GLU A 190 2.83 13.83 15.34
CA GLU A 190 3.93 13.51 14.41
C GLU A 190 4.43 12.08 14.62
N ARG A 191 4.83 11.71 15.85
CA ARG A 191 5.32 10.35 16.15
C ARG A 191 4.28 9.28 15.89
N ALA A 192 3.01 9.56 16.18
CA ALA A 192 1.93 8.62 15.93
C ALA A 192 1.72 8.41 14.42
N MET A 193 1.72 9.49 13.64
CA MET A 193 1.60 9.46 12.19
C MET A 193 2.75 8.68 11.55
N LEU A 194 4.01 9.00 11.90
CA LEU A 194 5.17 8.29 11.36
C LEU A 194 5.18 6.81 11.75
N PHE A 195 4.79 6.48 12.99
CA PHE A 195 4.63 5.08 13.40
C PHE A 195 3.58 4.34 12.55
N GLY A 196 2.41 4.95 12.33
CA GLY A 196 1.37 4.37 11.49
C GLY A 196 1.85 4.14 10.06
N ALA A 197 2.57 5.11 9.50
CA ALA A 197 3.17 4.99 8.18
C ALA A 197 4.17 3.82 8.11
N GLU A 198 5.07 3.73 9.07
CA GLU A 198 6.12 2.71 9.15
C GLU A 198 5.53 1.29 9.23
N GLN A 199 4.48 1.11 10.03
CA GLN A 199 3.84 -0.20 10.16
C GLN A 199 3.22 -0.70 8.85
N ILE A 200 2.62 0.17 8.03
CA ILE A 200 2.14 -0.20 6.68
C ILE A 200 3.30 -0.58 5.77
N MET A 201 4.37 0.22 5.77
CA MET A 201 5.54 -0.06 4.94
C MET A 201 6.20 -1.40 5.30
N ILE A 202 6.26 -1.75 6.60
CA ILE A 202 6.70 -3.07 7.07
C ILE A 202 5.83 -4.19 6.46
N GLN A 203 4.50 -4.05 6.45
CA GLN A 203 3.61 -5.06 5.87
C GLN A 203 3.84 -5.23 4.36
N HIS A 204 3.98 -4.13 3.62
CA HIS A 204 4.22 -4.17 2.18
C HIS A 204 5.58 -4.79 1.84
N ARG A 205 6.64 -4.42 2.57
CA ARG A 205 7.95 -5.06 2.44
C ARG A 205 7.86 -6.57 2.66
N ALA A 206 7.22 -7.00 3.75
CA ALA A 206 7.07 -8.41 4.07
C ALA A 206 6.25 -9.17 3.00
N LEU A 207 5.26 -8.53 2.38
CA LEU A 207 4.53 -9.11 1.24
C LEU A 207 5.45 -9.32 0.04
N TRP A 208 6.29 -8.36 -0.31
CA TRP A 208 7.21 -8.50 -1.43
C TRP A 208 8.27 -9.58 -1.19
N ASP A 209 8.78 -9.67 0.04
CA ASP A 209 9.72 -10.73 0.42
C ASP A 209 9.05 -12.12 0.33
N LEU A 210 7.78 -12.24 0.70
CA LEU A 210 6.98 -13.46 0.52
C LEU A 210 6.80 -13.81 -0.97
N LEU A 211 6.46 -12.83 -1.81
CA LEU A 211 6.28 -13.02 -3.26
C LEU A 211 7.59 -13.50 -3.92
N ASP A 212 8.73 -12.93 -3.51
CA ASP A 212 10.03 -13.38 -4.00
C ASP A 212 10.38 -14.79 -3.52
N ALA A 213 10.13 -15.11 -2.24
CA ALA A 213 10.33 -16.45 -1.71
C ALA A 213 9.49 -17.51 -2.47
N ARG A 214 8.25 -17.17 -2.82
CA ARG A 214 7.39 -18.04 -3.64
C ARG A 214 7.93 -18.24 -5.05
N ARG A 215 8.41 -17.18 -5.69
CA ARG A 215 9.09 -17.26 -7.00
C ARG A 215 10.30 -18.19 -6.92
N GLN A 216 11.15 -18.03 -5.91
CA GLN A 216 12.31 -18.89 -5.70
C GLN A 216 11.93 -20.36 -5.47
N ALA A 217 10.92 -20.61 -4.64
CA ALA A 217 10.42 -21.96 -4.37
C ALA A 217 9.96 -22.67 -5.65
N ARG A 218 9.30 -21.96 -6.58
CA ARG A 218 8.93 -22.53 -7.88
C ARG A 218 10.12 -22.86 -8.78
N GLN A 219 11.22 -22.11 -8.68
CA GLN A 219 12.42 -22.34 -9.50
C GLN A 219 13.30 -23.49 -8.98
N ALA A 220 13.16 -23.85 -7.69
CA ALA A 220 13.91 -24.93 -7.06
C ALA A 220 13.28 -26.33 -7.31
N HIS A 221 12.12 -26.40 -7.97
CA HIS A 221 11.37 -27.61 -8.27
C HIS A 221 11.11 -27.74 -9.77
#